data_AF-A0A838BWV1-F1
#
_entry.id   AF-A0A838BWV1-F1
#
_cell.length_a   1.000
_cell.length_b   1.000
_cell.length_c   1.000
_cell.angle_alpha   90.00
_cell.angle_beta   90.00
_cell.angle_gamma   90.00
#
_symmetry.space_group_name_H-M   'P 1'
#
loop_
_entity.id
_entity.type
_entity.pdbx_description
1 polymer ?
#
loop_
_entity_poly.entity_id
_entity_poly.type
_entity_poly.pdbx_seq_one_letter_code
_entity_poly.pdbx_strand_id
1 'polypeptide(L)'
;MAKKTALGKAPPKPRTADEFVAAGSENLGQRLVRSAEEAVEMVKMKRLTLDVPESLHKRIKRTCADRGEMMADVLREILEKEFPA
;
A
#
# COMPACT_ATOMS: atom_id res chain seq x y z
N MET A 1 -19.23 -31.75 20.85
CA MET A 1 -17.76 -31.55 20.83
C MET A 1 -17.46 -30.13 20.31
N ALA A 2 -17.51 -29.12 21.17
CA ALA A 2 -17.30 -27.72 20.77
C ALA A 2 -15.82 -27.33 20.98
N LYS A 3 -15.05 -27.20 19.89
CA LYS A 3 -13.67 -26.69 19.97
C LYS A 3 -13.71 -25.16 20.02
N LYS A 4 -13.48 -24.60 21.21
CA LYS A 4 -13.35 -23.16 21.44
C LYS A 4 -11.96 -22.74 20.97
N THR A 5 -11.84 -22.17 19.78
CA THR A 5 -10.58 -21.58 19.31
C THR A 5 -10.32 -20.33 20.16
N ALA A 6 -9.34 -20.42 21.07
CA ALA A 6 -8.91 -19.30 21.88
C ALA A 6 -8.17 -18.30 20.99
N LEU A 7 -8.88 -17.28 20.51
CA LEU A 7 -8.27 -16.08 19.96
C LEU A 7 -7.45 -15.44 21.09
N GLY A 8 -6.15 -15.27 20.86
CA GLY A 8 -5.17 -14.86 21.87
C GLY A 8 -5.57 -13.63 22.67
N LYS A 9 -4.96 -13.49 23.85
CA LYS A 9 -5.24 -12.42 24.83
C LYS A 9 -5.22 -11.05 24.14
N ALA A 10 -6.39 -10.42 24.07
CA ALA A 10 -6.54 -9.11 23.48
C ALA A 10 -5.55 -8.12 24.12
N PRO A 11 -4.88 -7.27 23.33
CA PRO A 11 -3.99 -6.25 23.87
C PRO A 11 -4.77 -5.35 24.84
N PRO A 12 -4.12 -4.86 25.91
CA PRO A 12 -4.80 -3.98 26.86
C PRO A 12 -5.36 -2.78 26.11
N LYS A 13 -6.67 -2.53 26.25
CA LYS A 13 -7.28 -1.32 25.71
C LYS A 13 -6.63 -0.12 26.42
N PRO A 14 -6.19 0.92 25.68
CA PRO A 14 -5.61 2.09 26.31
C PRO A 14 -6.65 2.73 27.23
N ARG A 15 -6.23 3.07 28.45
CA ARG A 15 -7.14 3.60 29.48
C ARG A 15 -7.32 5.11 29.30
N THR A 16 -6.38 5.77 28.66
CA THR A 16 -6.42 7.21 28.38
C THR A 16 -6.09 7.51 26.91
N ALA A 17 -6.55 8.66 26.43
CA ALA A 17 -6.29 9.10 25.06
C ALA A 17 -4.78 9.27 24.78
N ASP A 18 -4.02 9.68 25.79
CA ASP A 18 -2.57 9.89 25.69
C ASP A 18 -1.83 8.56 25.44
N GLU A 19 -2.23 7.46 26.10
CA GLU A 19 -1.68 6.12 25.87
C GLU A 19 -1.97 5.60 24.45
N PHE A 20 -3.13 5.92 23.88
CA PHE A 20 -3.47 5.54 22.51
C PHE A 20 -2.63 6.30 21.48
N VAL A 21 -2.41 7.61 21.71
CA VAL A 21 -1.59 8.45 20.82
C VAL A 21 -0.12 8.02 20.88
N ALA A 22 0.40 7.72 22.07
CA ALA A 22 1.77 7.22 22.24
C ALA A 22 1.98 5.89 21.51
N ALA A 23 1.10 4.90 21.73
CA ALA A 23 1.19 3.59 21.06
C ALA A 23 1.07 3.70 19.53
N GLY A 24 0.26 4.63 19.03
CA GLY A 24 0.14 4.92 17.59
C GLY A 24 1.41 5.56 17.01
N SER A 25 2.03 6.47 17.75
CA SER A 25 3.27 7.16 17.36
C SER A 25 4.45 6.19 17.27
N GLU A 26 4.58 5.29 18.24
CA GLU A 26 5.63 4.26 18.26
C GLU A 26 5.49 3.28 17.08
N ASN A 27 4.27 2.85 16.77
CA ASN A 27 4.01 1.98 15.62
C ASN A 27 4.27 2.67 14.28
N LEU A 28 3.96 3.97 14.16
CA LEU A 28 4.24 4.74 12.97
C LEU A 28 5.75 4.94 12.78
N GLY A 29 6.47 5.26 13.86
CA GLY A 29 7.93 5.39 13.87
C GLY A 29 8.61 4.10 13.42
N GLN A 30 8.20 2.94 13.96
CA GLN A 30 8.79 1.66 13.60
C GLN A 30 8.47 1.24 12.14
N ARG A 31 7.34 1.68 11.59
CA ARG A 31 6.98 1.46 10.19
C ARG A 31 7.78 2.35 9.23
N LEU A 32 8.05 3.59 9.62
CA LEU A 32 8.85 4.54 8.83
C LEU A 32 10.31 4.10 8.71
N VAL A 33 10.89 3.54 9.79
CA VAL A 33 12.28 3.04 9.77
C VAL A 33 12.42 1.82 8.86
N ARG A 34 11.44 0.90 8.85
CA ARG A 34 11.45 -0.27 7.94
C ARG A 34 11.36 0.13 6.47
N SER A 35 10.51 1.09 6.12
CA SER A 35 10.40 1.58 4.73
C SER A 35 11.60 2.40 4.25
N ALA A 36 12.49 2.86 5.15
CA ALA A 36 13.69 3.60 4.76
C ALA A 36 14.85 2.68 4.35
N GLU A 37 14.90 1.45 4.88
CA GLU A 37 16.00 0.50 4.62
C GLU A 37 15.84 -0.22 3.27
N GLU A 38 14.62 -0.34 2.75
CA GLU A 38 14.32 -0.88 1.41
C GLU A 38 14.55 0.12 0.26
N ALA A 39 15.04 1.32 0.57
CA ALA A 39 15.25 2.40 -0.40
C ALA A 39 16.62 2.35 -1.12
N VAL A 40 17.32 1.22 -1.08
CA VAL A 40 18.59 1.04 -1.78
C VAL A 40 18.29 0.62 -3.22
N GLU A 41 18.48 1.57 -4.14
CA GLU A 41 18.18 1.52 -5.60
C GLU A 41 16.73 1.75 -6.04
N MET A 42 15.96 2.55 -5.29
CA MET A 42 14.74 3.14 -5.85
C MET A 42 15.11 4.23 -6.87
N VAL A 43 15.08 3.88 -8.16
CA VAL A 43 15.00 4.86 -9.26
C VAL A 43 14.02 5.96 -8.83
N LYS A 44 14.46 7.23 -8.90
CA LYS A 44 13.70 8.38 -8.39
C LYS A 44 12.36 8.49 -9.14
N MET A 45 11.31 7.91 -8.57
CA MET A 45 9.98 7.89 -9.16
C MET A 45 9.42 9.32 -9.20
N LYS A 46 9.07 9.78 -10.40
CA LYS A 46 8.34 11.04 -10.60
C LYS A 46 6.86 10.75 -10.74
N ARG A 47 6.02 11.58 -10.11
CA ARG A 47 4.56 11.49 -10.22
C ARG A 47 4.14 12.03 -11.59
N LEU A 48 3.43 11.21 -12.36
CA LEU A 48 2.78 11.60 -13.60
C LEU A 48 1.28 11.75 -13.33
N THR A 49 0.74 12.95 -13.53
CA THR A 49 -0.71 13.21 -13.43
C THR A 49 -1.32 13.05 -14.82
N LEU A 50 -2.34 12.19 -14.95
CA LEU A 50 -3.03 11.93 -16.20
C LEU A 50 -4.54 12.08 -15.99
N ASP A 51 -5.17 12.90 -16.83
CA ASP A 51 -6.62 13.00 -16.90
C ASP A 51 -7.15 11.98 -17.91
N VAL A 52 -8.03 11.09 -17.44
CA VAL A 52 -8.66 10.05 -18.26
C VAL A 52 -10.17 10.04 -18.03
N PRO A 53 -10.99 9.78 -19.07
CA PRO A 53 -12.43 9.62 -18.88
C PRO A 53 -12.76 8.50 -17.89
N GLU A 54 -13.82 8.67 -17.09
CA GLU A 54 -14.18 7.71 -16.03
C GLU A 54 -14.36 6.28 -16.56
N SER A 55 -14.96 6.15 -17.75
CA SER A 55 -15.23 4.86 -18.38
C SER A 55 -13.94 4.14 -18.74
N LEU A 56 -12.89 4.88 -19.12
CA LEU A 56 -11.59 4.31 -19.43
C LEU A 56 -10.88 3.86 -18.15
N HIS A 57 -10.85 4.72 -17.13
CA HIS A 57 -10.23 4.37 -15.84
C HIS A 57 -10.87 3.13 -15.20
N LYS A 58 -12.21 3.01 -15.24
CA LYS A 58 -12.93 1.83 -14.76
C LYS A 58 -12.52 0.55 -15.51
N ARG A 59 -12.41 0.62 -16.84
CA ARG A 59 -11.99 -0.52 -17.68
C ARG A 59 -10.56 -0.95 -17.39
N ILE A 60 -9.64 0.01 -17.26
CA ILE A 60 -8.24 -0.27 -16.94
C ILE A 60 -8.16 -0.94 -15.58
N LYS A 61 -8.76 -0.33 -14.55
CA LYS A 61 -8.73 -0.85 -13.18
C LYS A 61 -9.33 -2.25 -13.07
N ARG A 62 -10.44 -2.52 -13.78
CA ARG A 62 -11.05 -3.86 -13.82
C ARG A 62 -10.11 -4.89 -14.43
N THR A 63 -9.55 -4.58 -15.60
CA THR A 63 -8.62 -5.49 -16.30
C THR A 63 -7.39 -5.81 -15.47
N CYS A 64 -6.79 -4.82 -14.80
CA CYS A 64 -5.65 -5.04 -13.91
C CYS A 64 -6.03 -5.89 -12.68
N ALA A 65 -7.22 -5.67 -12.11
CA ALA A 65 -7.71 -6.47 -10.99
C ALA A 65 -7.93 -7.94 -11.38
N ASP A 66 -8.48 -8.20 -12.57
CA ASP A 66 -8.67 -9.56 -13.09
C ASP A 66 -7.33 -10.29 -13.31
N ARG A 67 -6.24 -9.55 -13.59
CA ARG A 67 -4.88 -10.08 -13.77
C ARG A 67 -4.07 -10.17 -12.47
N GLY A 68 -4.54 -9.57 -11.38
CA GLY A 68 -3.80 -9.48 -10.12
C GLY A 68 -2.60 -8.51 -10.17
N GLU A 69 -2.58 -7.59 -11.12
CA GLU A 69 -1.48 -6.64 -11.34
C GLU A 69 -1.84 -5.25 -10.78
N MET A 70 -0.84 -4.50 -10.32
CA MET A 70 -1.04 -3.10 -9.94
C MET A 70 -1.09 -2.24 -11.20
N MET A 71 -2.13 -1.40 -11.30
CA MET A 71 -2.33 -0.50 -12.45
C MET A 71 -1.12 0.40 -12.73
N ALA A 72 -0.37 0.80 -11.70
CA ALA A 72 0.82 1.65 -11.85
C ALA A 72 1.96 0.94 -12.58
N ASP A 73 2.15 -0.36 -12.36
CA ASP A 73 3.20 -1.15 -13.01
C ASP A 73 2.85 -1.40 -14.48
N VAL A 74 1.60 -1.76 -14.75
CA VAL A 74 1.11 -1.92 -16.13
C VAL A 74 1.27 -0.62 -16.93
N LEU A 75 0.94 0.53 -16.34
CA LEU A 75 1.13 1.83 -17.00
C LEU A 75 2.62 2.14 -17.23
N ARG A 76 3.50 1.74 -16.31
CA ARG A 76 4.95 1.91 -16.46
C ARG A 76 5.47 1.09 -17.63
N GLU A 77 5.09 -0.19 -17.73
CA GLU A 77 5.50 -1.06 -18.84
C GLU A 77 5.02 -0.53 -20.20
N ILE A 78 3.79 -0.02 -20.27
CA ILE A 78 3.26 0.62 -21.48
C ILE A 78 4.10 1.83 -21.86
N LEU A 79 4.44 2.69 -20.89
CA LEU A 79 5.24 3.89 -21.15
C LEU A 79 6.68 3.53 -21.56
N GLU A 80 7.31 2.53 -20.96
CA GLU A 80 8.65 2.07 -21.32
C GLU A 80 8.70 1.46 -22.73
N LYS A 81 7.63 0.77 -23.14
CA LYS A 81 7.51 0.21 -24.48
C LYS A 81 7.36 1.28 -25.56
N GLU A 82 6.57 2.33 -25.29
CA GLU A 82 6.32 3.40 -26.27
C GLU A 82 7.48 4.42 -26.34
N PHE A 83 8.23 4.58 -25.24
CA PHE A 83 9.38 5.48 -25.15
C PHE A 83 10.67 4.72 -24.80
N PRO A 84 11.19 3.88 -25.70
CA PRO A 84 12.49 3.24 -25.49
C PRO A 84 13.61 4.29 -25.51
N ALA A 85 14.62 4.09 -24.66
CA ALA A 85 15.82 4.93 -24.59
C ALA A 85 16.74 4.78 -25.82
#